data_AF-A0A935LEC5-F1
#
_entry.id   AF-A0A935LEC5-F1
#
_cell.length_a   1.000
_cell.length_b   1.000
_cell.length_c   1.000
_cell.angle_alpha   90.00
_cell.angle_beta   90.00
_cell.angle_gamma   90.00
#
_symmetry.space_group_name_H-M   'P 1'
#
loop_
_entity.id
_entity.type
_entity.pdbx_description
1 polymer ?
#
loop_
_entity_poly.entity_id
_entity_poly.type
_entity_poly.pdbx_seq_one_letter_code
_entity_poly.pdbx_strand_id
1 'polypeptide(L)'
;MLTLWQFIRDYGCQRLSHLYIIDQSPKLVTDAEWPCGIYGDFDATRSQRLIAEMRHDFAEAVMRLEAYGLNARVRNGYERNSVAWQKLRLYLRSLKPGPLIALCELLVATDLRDVLPK
;
A
#
# COMPACT_ATOMS: atom_id res chain seq x y z
N MET A 1 0.12 -18.67 4.45
CA MET A 1 0.63 -19.67 3.48
C MET A 1 1.14 -20.91 4.25
N LEU A 2 0.49 -22.08 4.11
CA LEU A 2 0.73 -23.24 5.00
C LEU A 2 2.13 -23.87 4.92
N THR A 3 2.79 -23.89 3.75
CA THR A 3 4.14 -24.48 3.57
C THR A 3 5.25 -23.68 4.28
N LEU A 4 5.14 -22.34 4.30
CA LEU A 4 6.02 -21.49 5.11
C LEU A 4 5.88 -21.85 6.60
N TRP A 5 4.64 -21.99 7.06
CA TRP A 5 4.34 -22.36 8.44
C TRP A 5 4.82 -23.78 8.78
N GLN A 6 4.76 -24.72 7.83
CA GLN A 6 5.29 -26.07 7.96
C GLN A 6 6.84 -26.07 8.01
N PHE A 7 7.49 -25.27 7.18
CA PHE A 7 8.95 -25.13 7.15
C PHE A 7 9.52 -24.48 8.42
N ILE A 8 8.90 -23.40 8.91
CA ILE A 8 9.26 -22.76 10.19
C ILE A 8 9.09 -23.77 11.34
N ARG A 9 8.05 -24.62 11.27
CA ARG A 9 7.80 -25.66 12.28
C ARG A 9 8.89 -26.74 12.31
N ASP A 10 9.34 -27.21 11.16
CA ASP A 10 10.28 -28.34 11.07
C ASP A 10 11.76 -27.90 11.19
N TYR A 11 12.09 -26.65 10.83
CA TYR A 11 13.48 -26.19 10.68
C TYR A 11 13.81 -24.83 11.34
N GLY A 12 12.82 -24.13 11.90
CA GLY A 12 13.00 -22.83 12.57
C GLY A 12 13.30 -21.65 11.63
N CYS A 13 13.45 -20.45 12.19
CA CYS A 13 13.63 -19.22 11.41
C CYS A 13 15.10 -18.87 11.07
N GLN A 14 16.06 -19.66 11.54
CA GLN A 14 17.49 -19.31 11.48
C GLN A 14 18.06 -19.24 10.05
N ARG A 15 17.38 -19.86 9.08
CA ARG A 15 17.76 -19.90 7.65
C ARG A 15 16.96 -18.92 6.79
N LEU A 16 16.10 -18.09 7.39
CA LEU A 16 15.31 -17.08 6.69
C LEU A 16 15.83 -15.70 7.05
N SER A 17 16.29 -14.94 6.04
CA SER A 17 16.71 -13.55 6.25
C SER A 17 15.54 -12.58 6.15
N HIS A 18 14.62 -12.81 5.20
CA HIS A 18 13.44 -11.98 4.98
C HIS A 18 12.28 -12.84 4.46
N LEU A 19 11.06 -12.45 4.83
CA LEU A 19 9.82 -13.04 4.34
C LEU A 19 8.85 -11.91 4.00
N TYR A 20 8.30 -11.94 2.79
CA TYR A 20 7.26 -11.01 2.36
C TYR A 20 6.02 -11.81 1.96
N ILE A 21 4.90 -11.51 2.59
CA ILE A 21 3.58 -12.00 2.20
C ILE A 21 2.86 -10.79 1.61
N ILE A 22 2.58 -10.84 0.31
CA ILE A 22 1.86 -9.78 -0.39
C ILE A 22 0.48 -10.35 -0.71
N ASP A 23 -0.50 -9.97 0.11
CA ASP A 23 -1.92 -10.20 -0.17
C ASP A 23 -2.46 -8.95 -0.85
N GLN A 24 -2.31 -8.90 -2.18
CA GLN A 24 -2.82 -7.79 -2.97
C GLN A 24 -3.74 -8.31 -4.06
N SER A 25 -4.70 -7.47 -4.44
CA SER A 25 -5.45 -7.67 -5.67
C SER A 25 -4.46 -7.81 -6.84
N PRO A 26 -4.77 -8.63 -7.85
CA PRO A 26 -3.87 -8.90 -8.98
C PRO A 26 -3.54 -7.64 -9.80
N LYS A 27 -4.27 -6.55 -9.59
CA LYS A 27 -4.00 -5.22 -10.13
C LYS A 27 -4.53 -4.16 -9.17
N LEU A 28 -3.74 -3.12 -8.93
CA LEU A 28 -4.14 -2.01 -8.06
C LEU A 28 -4.88 -0.88 -8.78
N VAL A 29 -4.51 -0.60 -10.03
CA VAL A 29 -5.12 0.46 -10.84
C VAL A 29 -6.42 -0.03 -11.43
N THR A 30 -7.49 0.73 -11.25
CA THR A 30 -8.79 0.43 -11.85
C THR A 30 -8.90 0.90 -13.29
N ASP A 31 -9.64 0.16 -14.09
CA ASP A 31 -10.05 0.52 -15.44
C ASP A 31 -11.44 -0.07 -15.75
N ALA A 32 -11.89 0.03 -17.01
CA ALA A 32 -13.19 -0.48 -17.43
C ALA A 32 -13.34 -2.00 -17.26
N GLU A 33 -12.24 -2.76 -17.28
CA GLU A 33 -12.21 -4.22 -17.15
C GLU A 33 -11.85 -4.67 -15.72
N TRP A 34 -11.44 -3.75 -14.84
CA TRP A 34 -11.00 -4.05 -13.49
C TRP A 34 -11.43 -2.97 -12.48
N PRO A 35 -12.56 -3.15 -11.77
CA PRO A 35 -13.01 -2.21 -10.75
C PRO A 35 -12.44 -2.51 -9.35
N CYS A 36 -11.68 -3.59 -9.17
CA CYS A 36 -11.29 -4.12 -7.85
C CYS A 36 -9.95 -3.56 -7.31
N GLY A 37 -9.62 -2.32 -7.66
CA GLY A 37 -8.41 -1.64 -7.21
C GLY A 37 -8.55 -0.96 -5.84
N ILE A 38 -7.60 -0.11 -5.48
CA ILE A 38 -7.62 0.61 -4.19
C ILE A 38 -8.94 1.40 -4.06
N TYR A 39 -9.73 1.09 -3.02
CA TYR A 39 -11.04 1.68 -2.74
C TYR A 39 -12.07 1.62 -3.90
N GLY A 40 -11.82 0.79 -4.92
CA GLY A 40 -12.69 0.64 -6.09
C GLY A 40 -12.72 1.83 -7.08
N ASP A 41 -11.89 2.86 -6.86
CA ASP A 41 -11.86 4.09 -7.66
C ASP A 41 -10.44 4.70 -7.65
N PHE A 42 -9.50 3.96 -8.23
CA PHE A 42 -8.08 4.30 -8.26
C PHE A 42 -7.51 4.09 -9.66
N ASP A 43 -7.95 4.94 -10.59
CA ASP A 43 -7.54 4.90 -11.99
C ASP A 43 -6.09 5.39 -12.21
N ALA A 44 -5.65 5.34 -13.47
CA ALA A 44 -4.31 5.78 -13.85
C ALA A 44 -4.04 7.27 -13.52
N THR A 45 -5.07 8.11 -13.59
CA THR A 45 -4.95 9.54 -13.27
C THR A 45 -4.69 9.74 -11.78
N ARG A 46 -5.42 9.03 -10.92
CA ARG A 46 -5.27 9.06 -9.47
C ARG A 46 -3.96 8.44 -9.02
N SER A 47 -3.54 7.35 -9.66
CA SER A 47 -2.26 6.72 -9.34
C SER A 47 -1.08 7.63 -9.67
N GLN A 48 -1.08 8.27 -10.85
CA GLN A 48 -0.06 9.26 -11.23
C GLN A 48 -0.05 10.46 -10.29
N ARG A 49 -1.23 10.95 -9.91
CA ARG A 49 -1.35 12.05 -8.93
C ARG A 49 -0.78 11.66 -7.58
N LEU A 50 -1.10 10.47 -7.07
CA LEU A 50 -0.59 9.96 -5.81
C LEU A 50 0.95 9.89 -5.83
N ILE A 51 1.54 9.34 -6.89
CA ILE A 51 3.01 9.27 -7.01
C ILE A 51 3.63 10.68 -7.03
N ALA A 52 3.03 11.62 -7.76
CA ALA A 52 3.49 13.01 -7.76
C ALA A 52 3.41 13.66 -6.36
N GLU A 53 2.30 13.44 -5.64
CA GLU A 53 2.13 13.91 -4.27
C GLU A 53 3.14 13.27 -3.31
N MET A 54 3.41 11.95 -3.44
CA MET A 54 4.41 11.26 -2.63
C MET A 54 5.83 11.79 -2.86
N ARG A 55 6.17 12.17 -4.10
CA ARG A 55 7.46 12.80 -4.43
C ARG A 55 7.60 14.20 -3.83
N HIS A 56 6.48 14.89 -3.59
CA HIS A 56 6.46 16.22 -2.96
C HIS A 56 6.48 16.15 -1.43
N ASP A 57 5.53 15.42 -0.83
CA ASP A 57 5.48 15.12 0.60
C ASP A 57 4.95 13.69 0.80
N PHE A 58 5.88 12.75 0.96
CA PHE A 58 5.56 11.34 1.14
C PHE A 58 4.62 11.08 2.33
N ALA A 59 4.89 11.73 3.46
CA ALA A 59 4.11 11.50 4.68
C ALA A 59 2.68 12.00 4.48
N GLU A 60 2.50 13.19 3.95
CA GLU A 60 1.17 13.76 3.72
C GLU A 60 0.39 12.99 2.65
N ALA A 61 1.03 12.58 1.55
CA ALA A 61 0.39 11.81 0.49
C ALA A 61 -0.16 10.46 0.99
N VAL A 62 0.65 9.71 1.76
CA VAL A 62 0.22 8.43 2.36
C VAL A 62 -0.94 8.64 3.33
N MET A 63 -0.86 9.67 4.17
CA MET A 63 -1.90 9.94 5.14
C MET A 63 -3.21 10.38 4.50
N ARG A 64 -3.16 11.19 3.42
CA ARG A 64 -4.36 11.58 2.67
C ARG A 64 -4.98 10.40 1.95
N LEU A 65 -4.17 9.49 1.39
CA LEU A 65 -4.66 8.25 0.79
C LEU A 65 -5.49 7.44 1.80
N GLU A 66 -4.97 7.26 3.02
CA GLU A 66 -5.67 6.53 4.07
C GLU A 66 -6.90 7.30 4.61
N ALA A 67 -6.75 8.60 4.87
CA ALA A 67 -7.81 9.45 5.41
C ALA A 67 -9.03 9.57 4.51
N TYR A 68 -8.81 9.65 3.20
CA TYR A 68 -9.89 9.82 2.22
C TYR A 68 -10.35 8.51 1.57
N GLY A 69 -9.94 7.36 2.12
CA GLY A 69 -10.53 6.08 1.80
C GLY A 69 -11.97 5.92 2.30
N LEU A 70 -12.42 4.67 2.44
CA LEU A 70 -13.83 4.32 2.70
C LEU A 70 -14.24 4.40 4.19
N ASN A 71 -13.39 4.93 5.08
CA ASN A 71 -13.65 4.95 6.52
C ASN A 71 -13.76 6.38 7.08
N ALA A 72 -14.98 6.81 7.37
CA ALA A 72 -15.26 8.15 7.89
C ALA A 72 -14.59 8.44 9.26
N ARG A 73 -14.39 7.42 10.10
CA ARG A 73 -13.68 7.60 11.39
C ARG A 73 -12.22 7.96 11.18
N VAL A 74 -11.58 7.31 10.20
CA VAL A 74 -10.18 7.57 9.83
C VAL A 74 -10.05 8.99 9.29
N ARG A 75 -10.95 9.40 8.39
CA ARG A 75 -11.07 10.78 7.89
C ARG A 75 -11.19 11.82 9.01
N ASN A 76 -12.15 11.62 9.92
CA ASN A 76 -12.37 12.53 11.05
C ASN A 76 -11.13 12.66 11.94
N GLY A 77 -10.39 11.58 12.13
CA GLY A 77 -9.13 11.60 12.87
C GLY A 77 -8.08 12.49 12.20
N TYR A 78 -7.97 12.40 10.87
CA TYR A 78 -7.03 13.15 10.06
C TYR A 78 -7.38 14.64 10.06
N GLU A 79 -8.64 14.99 9.81
CA GLU A 79 -9.11 16.38 9.74
C GLU A 79 -8.97 17.12 11.08
N ARG A 80 -9.15 16.40 12.19
CA ARG A 80 -8.90 16.95 13.54
C ARG A 80 -7.42 16.96 13.93
N ASN A 81 -6.54 16.48 13.06
CA ASN A 81 -5.12 16.29 13.30
C ASN A 81 -4.87 15.63 14.67
N SER A 82 -5.54 14.50 14.92
CA SER A 82 -5.48 13.84 16.23
C SER A 82 -4.05 13.45 16.61
N VAL A 83 -3.80 13.20 17.90
CA VAL A 83 -2.48 12.79 18.40
C VAL A 83 -1.93 11.57 17.64
N ALA A 84 -2.80 10.63 17.25
CA ALA A 84 -2.39 9.47 16.46
C ALA A 84 -1.85 9.88 15.07
N TRP A 85 -2.52 10.81 14.38
CA TRP A 85 -2.08 11.32 13.08
C TRP A 85 -0.82 12.19 13.16
N GLN A 86 -0.65 12.95 14.24
CA GLN A 86 0.60 13.67 14.50
C GLN A 86 1.79 12.70 14.65
N LYS A 87 1.59 11.62 15.43
CA LYS A 87 2.61 10.57 15.59
C LYS A 87 2.89 9.84 14.28
N LEU A 88 1.85 9.49 13.52
CA LEU A 88 1.99 8.86 12.21
C LEU A 88 2.77 9.75 11.24
N ARG A 89 2.47 11.05 11.19
CA ARG A 89 3.22 12.03 10.38
C ARG A 89 4.70 12.05 10.73
N LEU A 90 5.04 12.10 12.03
CA LEU A 90 6.42 12.07 12.48
C LEU A 90 7.12 10.76 12.11
N TYR A 91 6.44 9.62 12.28
CA TYR A 91 6.95 8.32 11.89
C TYR A 91 7.23 8.25 10.38
N LEU A 92 6.26 8.60 9.54
CA LEU A 92 6.41 8.58 8.08
C LEU A 92 7.54 9.52 7.60
N ARG A 93 7.70 10.68 8.24
CA ARG A 93 8.80 11.62 7.93
C ARG A 93 10.19 11.08 8.31
N SER A 94 10.27 10.10 9.21
CA SER A 94 11.53 9.45 9.57
C SER A 94 11.95 8.34 8.58
N LEU A 95 11.05 7.90 7.70
CA LEU A 95 11.34 6.88 6.70
C LEU A 95 12.11 7.47 5.51
N LYS A 96 12.80 6.61 4.76
CA LYS A 96 13.41 6.98 3.47
C LYS A 96 12.35 6.88 2.38
N PRO A 97 11.86 8.00 1.81
CA PRO A 97 10.75 7.96 0.86
C PRO A 97 11.11 7.30 -0.47
N GLY A 98 12.34 7.46 -0.96
CA GLY A 98 12.75 6.96 -2.29
C GLY A 98 12.43 5.48 -2.55
N PRO A 99 12.91 4.54 -1.72
CA PRO A 99 12.59 3.12 -1.89
C PRO A 99 11.09 2.80 -1.77
N LEU A 100 10.36 3.53 -0.93
CA LEU A 100 8.92 3.32 -0.73
C LEU A 100 8.10 3.82 -1.93
N ILE A 101 8.49 4.95 -2.51
CA ILE A 101 7.90 5.48 -3.74
C ILE A 101 8.18 4.51 -4.90
N ALA A 102 9.42 4.03 -5.04
CA ALA A 102 9.77 3.06 -6.08
C ALA A 102 8.96 1.76 -5.94
N LEU A 103 8.73 1.29 -4.71
CA LEU A 103 7.84 0.16 -4.46
C LEU A 103 6.40 0.47 -4.88
N CYS A 104 5.88 1.66 -4.55
CA CYS A 104 4.53 2.05 -4.96
C CYS A 104 4.39 2.12 -6.49
N GLU A 105 5.37 2.69 -7.19
CA GLU A 105 5.42 2.74 -8.66
C GLU A 105 5.40 1.33 -9.27
N LEU A 106 6.21 0.41 -8.71
CA LEU A 106 6.21 -0.99 -9.12
C LEU A 106 4.82 -1.63 -8.94
N LEU A 107 4.20 -1.46 -7.78
CA LEU A 107 2.90 -2.05 -7.47
C LEU A 107 1.78 -1.50 -8.37
N VAL A 108 1.80 -0.19 -8.67
CA VAL A 108 0.84 0.47 -9.56
C VAL A 108 1.01 0.01 -11.02
N ALA A 109 2.25 -0.25 -11.45
CA ALA A 109 2.55 -0.73 -12.80
C ALA A 109 2.30 -2.24 -12.98
N THR A 110 2.13 -2.98 -11.88
CA THR A 110 1.98 -4.43 -11.90
C THR A 110 0.54 -4.85 -12.21
N ASP A 111 0.37 -5.66 -13.25
CA ASP A 111 -0.88 -6.36 -13.59
C ASP A 111 -0.56 -7.86 -13.66
N LEU A 112 -1.11 -8.62 -12.72
CA LEU A 112 -0.93 -10.07 -12.53
C LEU A 112 -2.23 -10.82 -12.81
N ARG A 113 -3.19 -10.22 -13.53
CA ARG A 113 -4.44 -10.91 -13.85
C ARG A 113 -4.23 -12.12 -14.75
N ASP A 114 -3.13 -12.16 -15.49
CA ASP A 114 -2.71 -13.28 -16.33
C ASP A 114 -2.40 -14.56 -15.54
N VAL A 115 -2.05 -14.47 -14.26
CA VAL A 115 -1.80 -15.65 -13.40
C VAL A 115 -3.05 -16.16 -12.67
N LEU A 116 -4.20 -15.51 -12.82
CA LEU A 116 -5.45 -15.96 -12.21
C LEU A 116 -6.01 -17.19 -12.95
N PRO A 117 -6.64 -18.15 -12.24
CA PRO A 117 -7.41 -19.20 -12.88
C PRO A 117 -8.51 -18.61 -13.77
N LYS A 118 -8.72 -19.20 -14.95
CA LYS A 118 -9.84 -18.87 -15.84
C LYS A 118 -11.13 -19.53 -15.40
#